data_AF-A0A6G7SSI7-F1
#
_entry.id   AF-A0A6G7SSI7-F1
#
_cell.length_a   1.000
_cell.length_b   1.000
_cell.length_c   1.000
_cell.angle_alpha   90.00
_cell.angle_beta   90.00
_cell.angle_gamma   90.00
#
_symmetry.space_group_name_H-M   'P 1'
#
loop_
_entity.id
_entity.type
_entity.pdbx_description
1 polymer ?
#
loop_
_entity_poly.entity_id
_entity_poly.type
_entity_poly.pdbx_seq_one_letter_code
_entity_poly.pdbx_strand_id
1 'polypeptide(L)'
;MLAPEARGHGLGTQATRLTLDYAFHITNLRMVWLKVLAPNTAGIWAYEKAGFRTAGDLREAGYWLGQTCDEVIMDAVAGEFEGPSVVKPLLTS
;
A
#
# COMPACT_ATOMS: atom_id res chain seq x y z
N MET A 1 0.66 9.88 -5.48
CA MET A 1 0.80 9.53 -6.92
C MET A 1 2.26 9.74 -7.30
N LEU A 2 2.93 8.73 -7.87
CA LEU A 2 4.30 8.90 -8.35
C LEU A 2 4.32 9.60 -9.70
N ALA A 3 5.30 10.48 -9.89
CA ALA A 3 5.59 11.10 -11.19
C ALA A 3 5.78 10.00 -12.26
N PRO A 4 5.33 10.19 -13.51
CA PRO A 4 5.44 9.18 -14.58
C PRO A 4 6.85 8.60 -14.73
N GLU A 5 7.88 9.44 -14.56
CA GLU A 5 9.30 9.12 -14.70
C GLU A 5 9.82 8.25 -13.55
N ALA A 6 9.12 8.23 -12.41
CA ALA A 6 9.47 7.45 -11.23
C ALA A 6 8.76 6.09 -11.18
N ARG A 7 7.89 5.78 -12.15
CA ARG A 7 7.16 4.51 -12.24
C ARG A 7 8.10 3.40 -12.73
N GLY A 8 7.86 2.16 -12.30
CA GLY A 8 8.65 1.00 -12.73
C GLY A 8 9.99 0.81 -12.00
N HIS A 9 10.43 1.77 -11.18
CA HIS A 9 11.70 1.69 -10.44
C HIS A 9 11.57 1.13 -9.01
N GLY A 10 10.43 0.52 -8.65
CA GLY A 10 10.21 -0.02 -7.30
C GLY A 10 9.99 1.02 -6.19
N LEU A 11 10.05 2.31 -6.52
CA LEU A 11 9.85 3.42 -5.58
C LEU A 11 8.47 3.38 -4.89
N GLY A 12 7.43 2.91 -5.60
CA GLY A 12 6.10 2.77 -5.03
C GLY A 12 6.05 1.75 -3.90
N THR A 13 6.71 0.61 -4.09
CA THR A 13 6.83 -0.43 -3.06
C THR A 13 7.66 0.07 -1.88
N GLN A 14 8.79 0.75 -2.13
CA GLN A 14 9.63 1.28 -1.06
C GLN A 14 8.90 2.35 -0.22
N ALA A 15 8.25 3.32 -0.88
CA ALA A 15 7.48 4.35 -0.19
C ALA A 15 6.31 3.76 0.61
N THR A 16 5.62 2.77 0.05
CA THR A 16 4.52 2.07 0.75
C THR A 16 5.05 1.32 1.96
N ARG A 17 6.18 0.60 1.82
CA ARG A 17 6.79 -0.14 2.94
C ARG A 17 7.28 0.79 4.06
N LEU A 18 7.84 1.95 3.72
CA LEU A 18 8.21 2.98 4.71
C LEU A 18 6.97 3.55 5.42
N THR A 19 5.86 3.70 4.70
CA THR A 19 4.58 4.14 5.28
C THR A 19 4.07 3.12 6.29
N LEU A 20 4.11 1.83 5.96
CA LEU A 20 3.75 0.75 6.89
C LEU A 20 4.70 0.69 8.09
N ASP A 21 6.00 0.88 7.87
CA ASP A 21 6.98 0.91 8.94
C ASP A 21 6.68 2.00 9.97
N TYR A 22 6.41 3.21 9.48
CA TYR A 22 6.00 4.32 10.34
C TYR A 22 4.66 4.02 11.04
N ALA A 23 3.67 3.52 10.30
CA ALA A 23 2.35 3.21 10.83
C ALA A 23 2.40 2.24 12.03
N PHE A 24 3.13 1.14 11.88
CA PHE A 24 3.17 0.09 12.89
C PHE A 24 4.15 0.39 14.02
N HIS A 25 5.34 0.91 13.72
CA HIS A 25 6.39 1.07 14.74
C HIS A 25 6.36 2.42 15.47
N ILE A 26 5.80 3.47 14.86
CA ILE A 26 5.74 4.81 15.47
C ILE A 26 4.35 5.11 15.95
N THR A 27 3.35 4.98 15.09
CA THR A 27 1.97 5.34 15.44
C THR A 27 1.21 4.21 16.14
N ASN A 28 1.81 3.01 16.23
CA ASN A 28 1.23 1.83 16.87
C ASN A 28 -0.16 1.47 16.31
N LEU A 29 -0.36 1.67 15.00
CA LEU A 29 -1.57 1.23 14.33
C LEU A 29 -1.61 -0.31 14.30
N ARG A 30 -2.81 -0.88 14.46
CA ARG A 30 -2.98 -2.34 14.36
C ARG A 30 -3.10 -2.82 12.92
N MET A 31 -3.62 -1.98 12.03
CA MET A 31 -3.90 -2.28 10.64
C MET A 31 -3.89 -1.00 9.81
N VAL A 32 -3.43 -1.11 8.56
CA VAL A 32 -3.54 -0.07 7.52
C VAL A 32 -4.27 -0.69 6.33
N TRP A 33 -5.19 0.05 5.72
CA TRP A 33 -5.91 -0.39 4.53
C TRP A 33 -5.85 0.65 3.42
N LEU A 34 -6.11 0.21 2.21
CA LEU A 34 -6.24 1.04 1.02
C LEU A 34 -7.29 0.48 0.08
N LYS A 35 -7.70 1.30 -0.89
CA LYS A 35 -8.50 0.88 -2.03
C LYS A 35 -7.75 1.22 -3.32
N VAL A 36 -7.83 0.34 -4.30
CA VAL A 36 -7.20 0.52 -5.62
C VAL A 36 -8.14 0.04 -6.71
N LEU A 37 -8.23 0.80 -7.81
CA LEU A 37 -9.02 0.40 -8.97
C LEU A 37 -8.53 -0.96 -9.49
N ALA A 38 -9.43 -1.93 -9.70
CA ALA A 38 -9.08 -3.29 -10.12
C ALA A 38 -8.21 -3.37 -11.40
N PRO A 39 -8.38 -2.49 -12.41
CA PRO A 39 -7.51 -2.48 -13.58
C PRO A 39 -6.05 -2.04 -13.29
N ASN A 40 -5.77 -1.44 -12.13
CA ASN A 40 -4.43 -1.00 -11.75
C ASN A 40 -3.60 -2.14 -11.14
N THR A 41 -3.33 -3.17 -11.95
CA THR A 41 -2.58 -4.37 -11.56
C THR A 41 -1.17 -4.06 -11.06
N ALA A 42 -0.51 -3.05 -11.64
CA ALA A 42 0.81 -2.60 -11.20
C ALA A 42 0.78 -2.01 -9.78
N GLY A 43 -0.28 -1.28 -9.43
CA GLY A 43 -0.51 -0.77 -8.08
C GLY A 43 -0.74 -1.91 -7.09
N ILE A 44 -1.65 -2.83 -7.42
CA ILE A 44 -1.96 -4.02 -6.60
C ILE A 44 -0.67 -4.79 -6.28
N TRP A 45 0.12 -5.13 -7.31
CA TRP A 45 1.38 -5.86 -7.11
C TRP A 45 2.40 -5.09 -6.25
N ALA A 46 2.45 -3.75 -6.38
CA ALA A 46 3.32 -2.93 -5.55
C ALA A 46 2.89 -2.94 -4.07
N TYR A 47 1.58 -2.95 -3.80
CA TYR A 47 1.01 -3.04 -2.45
C TYR A 47 1.22 -4.43 -1.85
N GLU A 48 1.00 -5.50 -2.61
CA GLU A 48 1.30 -6.87 -2.18
C GLU A 48 2.76 -7.02 -1.74
N LYS A 49 3.70 -6.54 -2.58
CA LYS A 49 5.12 -6.54 -2.24
C LYS A 49 5.48 -5.72 -1.02
N ALA A 50 4.70 -4.69 -0.70
CA ALA A 50 4.93 -3.87 0.48
C ALA A 50 4.46 -4.56 1.76
N GLY A 51 3.53 -5.52 1.66
CA GLY A 51 2.98 -6.28 2.78
C GLY A 51 1.45 -6.25 2.88
N PHE A 52 0.75 -5.69 1.89
CA PHE A 52 -0.72 -5.72 1.84
C PHE A 52 -1.24 -7.06 1.30
N ARG A 53 -2.48 -7.39 1.64
CA ARG A 53 -3.25 -8.52 1.11
C ARG A 53 -4.64 -8.05 0.69
N THR A 54 -5.26 -8.77 -0.24
CA THR A 54 -6.64 -8.48 -0.65
C THR A 54 -7.62 -8.86 0.45
N ALA A 55 -8.47 -7.92 0.84
CA ALA A 55 -9.52 -8.09 1.84
C ALA A 55 -10.93 -8.22 1.21
N GLY A 56 -11.11 -7.74 -0.02
CA GLY A 56 -12.37 -7.87 -0.77
C GLY A 56 -12.50 -6.83 -1.86
N ASP A 57 -13.64 -6.80 -2.53
CA ASP A 57 -13.91 -5.91 -3.66
C ASP A 57 -15.17 -5.07 -3.45
N LEU A 58 -15.13 -3.83 -3.92
CA LEU A 58 -16.30 -2.97 -4.08
C LEU A 58 -16.71 -2.97 -5.56
N ARG A 59 -17.86 -3.59 -5.84
CA ARG A 59 -18.38 -3.74 -7.20
C ARG A 59 -18.78 -2.39 -7.80
N GLU A 60 -18.32 -2.11 -9.02
CA GLU A 60 -18.62 -0.89 -9.78
C GLU A 60 -18.34 0.44 -9.04
N ALA A 61 -17.42 0.44 -8.08
CA ALA A 61 -17.17 1.60 -7.22
C ALA A 61 -16.24 2.66 -7.85
N GLY A 62 -15.58 2.34 -8.97
CA GLY A 62 -14.60 3.20 -9.62
C GLY A 62 -14.84 3.37 -11.11
N TYR A 63 -14.07 4.30 -11.72
CA TYR A 63 -14.02 4.49 -13.16
C TYR A 63 -12.58 4.40 -13.65
N TRP A 64 -12.36 3.59 -14.70
CA TRP A 64 -11.08 3.46 -15.38
C TRP A 64 -11.25 3.73 -16.87
N LEU A 65 -10.59 4.78 -17.37
CA LEU A 65 -10.67 5.18 -18.79
C LEU A 65 -12.13 5.33 -19.28
N GLY A 66 -13.01 5.86 -18.42
CA GLY A 66 -14.42 6.09 -18.74
C GLY A 66 -15.34 4.87 -18.65
N GLN A 67 -14.85 3.71 -18.21
CA GLN A 67 -15.66 2.52 -17.92
C GLN A 67 -15.77 2.31 -16.42
N THR A 68 -16.92 1.84 -15.95
CA THR A 68 -17.06 1.42 -14.54
C THR A 68 -16.16 0.22 -14.27
N CYS A 69 -15.59 0.16 -13.07
CA CYS A 69 -14.74 -0.93 -12.63
C CYS A 69 -14.84 -1.10 -11.11
N ASP A 70 -14.44 -2.28 -10.65
CA ASP A 70 -14.37 -2.58 -9.23
C ASP A 70 -13.21 -1.87 -8.56
N GLU A 71 -13.31 -1.67 -7.24
CA GLU A 71 -12.18 -1.29 -6.40
C GLU A 71 -11.79 -2.47 -5.50
N VAL A 72 -10.52 -2.84 -5.52
CA VAL A 72 -9.95 -3.84 -4.61
C VAL A 72 -9.61 -3.15 -3.29
N ILE A 73 -10.14 -3.69 -2.20
CA ILE A 73 -9.77 -3.32 -0.83
C ILE A 73 -8.62 -4.22 -0.41
N MET A 74 -7.56 -3.60 0.11
CA MET A 74 -6.39 -4.30 0.61
C MET A 74 -6.06 -3.83 2.03
N ASP A 75 -5.57 -4.73 2.87
CA ASP A 75 -5.13 -4.43 4.23
C ASP A 75 -3.73 -5.00 4.52
N ALA A 76 -3.09 -4.42 5.53
CA ALA A 76 -1.85 -4.90 6.12
C ALA A 76 -2.00 -4.80 7.63
N VAL A 77 -1.68 -5.87 8.36
CA VAL A 77 -1.79 -5.92 9.82
C VAL A 77 -0.41 -5.92 10.45
N ALA A 78 -0.28 -5.25 11.60
CA ALA A 78 1.02 -5.08 12.27
C ALA A 78 1.68 -6.43 12.63
N GLY A 79 0.88 -7.45 12.96
CA GLY A 79 1.38 -8.78 13.32
C GLY A 79 2.04 -9.55 12.17
N GLU A 80 1.89 -9.09 10.93
CA GLU A 80 2.48 -9.69 9.73
C GLU A 80 3.61 -8.82 9.15
N PHE A 81 3.87 -7.66 9.75
CA PHE A 81 4.94 -6.76 9.33
C PHE A 81 6.22 -7.06 10.11
N GLU A 82 7.02 -7.96 9.56
CA GLU A 82 8.25 -8.43 10.19
C GLU A 82 9.45 -7.50 9.95
N GLY A 83 10.37 -7.51 10.93
CA GLY A 83 11.67 -6.85 10.87
C GLY A 83 11.77 -5.57 11.71
N PRO A 84 13.00 -5.12 12.03
CA PRO A 84 13.20 -3.89 12.77
C PRO A 84 12.79 -2.67 11.94
N SER A 85 12.26 -1.65 12.62
CA SER A 85 11.93 -0.38 11.97
C SER A 85 13.17 0.34 11.46
N VAL A 86 13.08 0.82 10.23
CA VAL A 86 14.10 1.69 9.61
C VAL A 86 13.79 3.17 9.83
N VAL A 87 12.53 3.52 10.12
CA VAL A 87 12.09 4.89 10.39
C VAL A 87 12.30 5.27 11.86
N LYS A 88 12.11 4.34 12.80
CA LYS A 88 12.24 4.61 14.23
C LYS A 88 13.58 5.23 14.64
N PRO A 89 14.74 4.72 14.19
CA PRO A 89 16.03 5.34 14.53
C PRO A 89 16.16 6.79 14.04
N LEU A 90 15.49 7.17 12.93
CA LEU A 90 15.55 8.50 12.33
C LEU A 90 14.74 9.56 13.09
N LEU A 91 13.83 9.14 13.98
CA LEU A 91 12.94 10.03 14.73
C LEU A 91 13.31 10.14 16.21
N THR A 92 14.19 9.26 16.68
CA THR A 92 14.65 9.23 18.08
C THR A 92 16.07 9.79 18.26
N SER A 93 16.65 10.37 17.21
CA SER A 93 17.98 10.99 17.18
C SER A 93 17.93 12.49 17.49
#